data_AF-A0A8S7IIL8-F1
#
_entry.id   AF-A0A8S7IIL8-F1
#
_cell.length_a   1.000
_cell.length_b   1.000
_cell.length_c   1.000
_cell.angle_alpha   90.00
_cell.angle_beta   90.00
_cell.angle_gamma   90.00
#
_symmetry.space_group_name_H-M   'P 1'
#
loop_
_entity.id
_entity.type
_entity.pdbx_description
1 polymer ?
#
loop_
_entity_poly.entity_id
_entity_poly.type
_entity_poly.pdbx_seq_one_letter_code
_entity_poly.pdbx_strand_id
1 'polypeptide(L)'
;MTGSQLYQTNTVLSSVATALGGGASFDNISQFRNPVYIIQGQSKYNVGDAFIAVDNTLTENISKINSLQAGQSGLVQQNANNKVISVGSGSGGALVDFRGTDGERVLTGIADGAVSATSTDAVNGKQLYETNQKVAQNTTEINKLSSGIKDIEDGKVGLVQQSSNLSEVTIAKNSGGEKITVSGTDGNRQITGVKEGVNDNDVVTVSQLKEVSGSIGDASMLAVNSEKTMKPKATGKNAIALGGNARAEKDNAIAVGADVNVTGENSIGIGNKSTVSSKNSVALGSNSVASEDNTVSVGSSLNQRRITNVAPGVNRSDAVTVGQLNESFSSLKQYTDRKVDSLDKKMGDMKTKLTAGIATSMALSGIPQAYQPDS
;
A
#
# COMPACT_ATOMS: atom_id res chain seq x y z
N MET A 1 -7.18 73.10 -126.05
CA MET A 1 -6.84 71.65 -125.99
C MET A 1 -7.20 71.05 -127.34
N THR A 2 -6.27 70.39 -128.03
CA THR A 2 -6.56 69.69 -129.30
C THR A 2 -7.20 68.32 -129.02
N GLY A 3 -7.90 67.73 -129.99
CA GLY A 3 -8.52 66.40 -129.82
C GLY A 3 -7.53 65.28 -129.45
N SER A 4 -6.28 65.37 -129.93
CA SER A 4 -5.19 64.45 -129.57
C SER A 4 -4.71 64.62 -128.13
N GLN A 5 -4.65 65.86 -127.63
CA GLN A 5 -4.35 66.14 -126.21
C GLN A 5 -5.43 65.55 -125.30
N LEU A 6 -6.71 65.66 -125.68
CA LEU A 6 -7.83 65.10 -124.91
C LEU A 6 -7.81 63.55 -124.85
N TYR A 7 -7.50 62.87 -125.97
CA TYR A 7 -7.38 61.41 -126.00
C TYR A 7 -6.20 60.89 -125.16
N GLN A 8 -5.05 61.57 -125.20
CA GLN A 8 -3.92 61.26 -124.34
C GLN A 8 -4.25 61.49 -122.87
N THR A 9 -4.91 62.60 -122.53
CA THR A 9 -5.39 62.86 -121.16
C THR A 9 -6.36 61.77 -120.67
N ASN A 10 -7.31 61.32 -121.49
CA ASN A 10 -8.24 60.25 -121.11
C ASN A 10 -7.53 58.90 -120.91
N THR A 11 -6.53 58.61 -121.73
CA THR A 11 -5.70 57.39 -121.58
C THR A 11 -4.90 57.44 -120.27
N VAL A 12 -4.35 58.60 -119.92
CA VAL A 12 -3.65 58.83 -118.65
C VAL A 12 -4.60 58.76 -117.45
N LEU A 13 -5.80 59.35 -117.52
CA LEU A 13 -6.76 59.30 -116.41
C LEU A 13 -7.31 57.88 -116.18
N SER A 14 -7.48 57.09 -117.25
CA SER A 14 -7.85 55.68 -117.14
C SER A 14 -6.74 54.82 -116.53
N SER A 15 -5.47 55.08 -116.88
CA SER A 15 -4.34 54.38 -116.25
C SER A 15 -4.16 54.77 -114.78
N VAL A 16 -4.38 56.04 -114.42
CA VAL A 16 -4.41 56.52 -113.03
C VAL A 16 -5.53 55.84 -112.23
N ALA A 17 -6.75 55.75 -112.77
CA ALA A 17 -7.85 55.04 -112.11
C ALA A 17 -7.51 53.56 -111.85
N THR A 18 -6.91 52.89 -112.84
CA THR A 18 -6.47 51.49 -112.71
C THR A 18 -5.41 51.34 -111.62
N ALA A 19 -4.42 52.26 -111.57
CA ALA A 19 -3.35 52.24 -110.58
C ALA A 19 -3.85 52.53 -109.15
N LEU A 20 -4.86 53.38 -109.00
CA LEU A 20 -5.50 53.64 -107.71
C LEU A 20 -6.31 52.43 -107.23
N GLY A 21 -6.87 51.63 -108.13
CA GLY A 21 -7.67 50.47 -107.76
C GLY A 21 -8.94 50.86 -106.99
N GLY A 22 -9.40 50.00 -106.09
CA GLY A 22 -10.57 50.31 -105.23
C GLY A 22 -11.87 50.60 -106.00
N GLY A 23 -11.99 50.13 -107.25
CA GLY A 23 -13.14 50.43 -108.11
C GLY A 23 -13.12 51.83 -108.75
N ALA A 24 -12.00 52.56 -108.70
CA ALA A 24 -11.84 53.81 -109.44
C ALA A 24 -11.97 53.60 -110.95
N SER A 25 -12.58 54.55 -111.67
CA SER A 25 -12.77 54.48 -113.12
C SER A 25 -12.88 55.87 -113.75
N PHE A 26 -12.45 56.03 -115.00
CA PHE A 26 -12.74 57.22 -115.81
C PHE A 26 -13.62 56.83 -117.01
N ASP A 27 -14.85 57.35 -117.06
CA ASP A 27 -15.85 56.95 -118.05
C ASP A 27 -15.83 57.80 -119.33
N ASN A 28 -16.58 57.37 -120.35
CA ASN A 28 -16.69 58.02 -121.66
C ASN A 28 -17.42 59.37 -121.64
N ILE A 29 -17.95 59.77 -120.47
CA ILE A 29 -18.61 61.04 -120.20
C ILE A 29 -17.66 62.05 -119.52
N SER A 30 -16.37 61.71 -119.43
CA SER A 30 -15.29 62.53 -118.84
C SER A 30 -15.42 62.76 -117.33
N GLN A 31 -16.08 61.86 -116.59
CA GLN A 31 -16.15 61.90 -115.12
C GLN A 31 -15.22 60.87 -114.48
N PHE A 32 -14.46 61.31 -113.47
CA PHE A 32 -13.63 60.43 -112.66
C PHE A 32 -14.43 59.92 -111.46
N ARG A 33 -14.56 58.59 -111.32
CA ARG A 33 -15.08 57.95 -110.10
C ARG A 33 -13.93 57.62 -109.16
N ASN A 34 -14.04 58.13 -107.94
CA ASN A 34 -13.04 57.95 -106.89
C ASN A 34 -12.91 56.47 -106.48
N PRO A 35 -11.70 56.03 -106.05
CA PRO A 35 -11.54 54.72 -105.43
C PRO A 35 -12.31 54.65 -104.11
N VAL A 36 -12.70 53.43 -103.71
CA VAL A 36 -13.21 53.11 -102.38
C VAL A 36 -12.34 52.01 -101.78
N TYR A 37 -11.59 52.35 -100.74
CA TYR A 37 -10.80 51.40 -99.95
C TYR A 37 -11.56 51.06 -98.66
N ILE A 38 -11.58 49.78 -98.26
CA ILE A 38 -12.23 49.33 -97.02
C ILE A 38 -11.14 49.03 -95.98
N ILE A 39 -11.03 49.88 -94.95
CA ILE A 39 -10.06 49.73 -93.85
C ILE A 39 -10.85 49.53 -92.55
N GLN A 40 -10.63 48.43 -91.83
CA GLN A 40 -11.39 48.06 -90.62
C GLN A 40 -12.92 48.09 -90.85
N GLY A 41 -13.38 47.73 -92.05
CA GLY A 41 -14.80 47.74 -92.43
C GLY A 41 -15.37 49.12 -92.76
N GLN A 42 -14.56 50.18 -92.78
CA GLN A 42 -14.97 51.54 -93.11
C GLN A 42 -14.48 51.96 -94.51
N SER A 43 -15.37 52.53 -95.32
CA SER A 43 -15.05 53.05 -96.66
C SER A 43 -14.20 54.33 -96.60
N LYS A 44 -13.18 54.41 -97.46
CA LYS A 44 -12.27 55.55 -97.64
C LYS A 44 -12.18 55.90 -99.12
N TYR A 45 -12.45 57.16 -99.47
CA TYR A 45 -12.70 57.57 -100.86
C TYR A 45 -11.47 58.13 -101.59
N ASN A 46 -10.32 58.12 -100.93
CA ASN A 46 -9.04 58.49 -101.52
C ASN A 46 -7.90 57.78 -100.77
N VAL A 47 -6.71 57.78 -101.37
CA VAL A 47 -5.52 57.09 -100.85
C VAL A 47 -5.06 57.67 -99.51
N GLY A 48 -5.13 58.99 -99.33
CA GLY A 48 -4.71 59.66 -98.11
C GLY A 48 -5.53 59.22 -96.89
N ASP A 49 -6.86 59.26 -97.00
CA ASP A 49 -7.78 58.82 -95.96
C ASP A 49 -7.64 57.32 -95.64
N ALA A 50 -7.31 56.51 -96.65
CA ALA A 50 -7.04 55.09 -96.46
C ALA A 50 -5.76 54.86 -95.65
N PHE A 51 -4.65 55.55 -95.98
CA PHE A 51 -3.41 55.45 -95.21
C PHE A 51 -3.53 56.02 -93.80
N ILE A 52 -4.25 57.13 -93.60
CA ILE A 52 -4.55 57.65 -92.25
C ILE A 52 -5.33 56.61 -91.43
N ALA A 53 -6.31 55.94 -92.03
CA ALA A 53 -7.06 54.90 -91.34
C ALA A 53 -6.19 53.68 -90.96
N VAL A 54 -5.26 53.29 -91.84
CA VAL A 54 -4.27 52.24 -91.56
C VAL A 54 -3.33 52.69 -90.42
N ASP A 55 -2.82 53.91 -90.48
CA ASP A 55 -1.90 54.47 -89.48
C ASP A 55 -2.54 54.57 -88.09
N ASN A 56 -3.80 55.03 -88.02
CA ASN A 56 -4.57 55.03 -86.77
C ASN A 56 -4.75 53.61 -86.20
N THR A 57 -5.09 52.64 -87.05
CA THR A 57 -5.24 51.23 -86.64
C THR A 57 -3.91 50.66 -86.13
N LEU A 58 -2.82 50.99 -86.81
CA LEU A 58 -1.48 50.57 -86.41
C LEU A 58 -1.08 51.21 -85.07
N THR A 59 -1.37 52.50 -84.88
CA THR A 59 -1.13 53.23 -83.62
C THR A 59 -1.92 52.63 -82.46
N GLU A 60 -3.20 52.27 -82.68
CA GLU A 60 -4.00 51.56 -81.68
C GLU A 60 -3.45 50.18 -81.35
N ASN A 61 -3.03 49.42 -82.36
CA ASN A 61 -2.42 48.10 -82.17
C ASN A 61 -1.10 48.20 -81.40
N ILE A 62 -0.24 49.16 -81.74
CA ILE A 62 1.00 49.46 -81.01
C ILE A 62 0.67 49.79 -79.54
N SER A 63 -0.35 50.60 -79.30
CA SER A 63 -0.78 50.96 -77.94
C SER A 63 -1.27 49.75 -77.13
N LYS A 64 -2.07 48.87 -77.75
CA LYS A 64 -2.53 47.62 -77.11
C LYS A 64 -1.38 46.67 -76.82
N ILE A 65 -0.41 46.54 -77.73
CA ILE A 65 0.79 45.71 -77.54
C ILE A 65 1.66 46.27 -76.41
N ASN A 66 1.90 47.59 -76.40
CA ASN A 66 2.64 48.24 -75.32
C ASN A 66 1.95 48.02 -73.96
N SER A 67 0.61 48.06 -73.93
CA SER A 67 -0.16 47.78 -72.71
C SER A 67 -0.03 46.32 -72.25
N LEU A 68 0.00 45.36 -73.17
CA LEU A 68 0.25 43.95 -72.86
C LEU A 68 1.68 43.74 -72.35
N GLN A 69 2.68 44.31 -73.01
CA GLN A 69 4.09 44.21 -72.62
C GLN A 69 4.37 44.86 -71.27
N ALA A 70 3.66 45.96 -70.96
CA ALA A 70 3.74 46.63 -69.67
C ALA A 70 2.93 45.92 -68.57
N GLY A 71 2.25 44.81 -68.86
CA GLY A 71 1.40 44.10 -67.90
C GLY A 71 0.18 44.89 -67.44
N GLN A 72 -0.27 45.84 -68.25
CA GLN A 72 -1.47 46.67 -68.00
C GLN A 72 -2.74 46.08 -68.62
N SER A 73 -2.59 45.02 -69.43
CA SER A 73 -3.66 44.29 -70.09
C SER A 73 -3.32 42.80 -70.10
N GLY A 74 -4.34 41.91 -70.17
CA GLY A 74 -4.16 40.46 -70.15
C GLY A 74 -4.66 39.80 -68.85
N LEU A 75 -4.32 38.51 -68.64
CA LEU A 75 -4.72 37.79 -67.41
C LEU A 75 -3.83 38.13 -66.22
N VAL A 76 -2.52 38.29 -66.43
CA VAL A 76 -1.60 38.73 -65.38
C VAL A 76 -1.40 40.22 -65.54
N GLN A 77 -1.85 40.98 -64.54
CA GLN A 77 -1.79 42.43 -64.59
C GLN A 77 -1.16 42.98 -63.33
N GLN A 78 -0.26 43.96 -63.49
CA GLN A 78 0.26 44.73 -62.38
C GLN A 78 -0.55 46.02 -62.23
N ASN A 79 -1.13 46.21 -61.05
CA ASN A 79 -1.81 47.45 -60.72
C ASN A 79 -0.80 48.61 -60.66
N ALA A 80 -1.07 49.69 -61.40
CA ALA A 80 -0.15 50.81 -61.54
C ALA A 80 0.15 51.54 -60.21
N ASN A 81 -0.81 51.54 -59.27
CA ASN A 81 -0.75 52.32 -58.03
C ASN A 81 -0.06 51.56 -56.90
N ASN A 82 -0.55 50.35 -56.59
CA ASN A 82 -0.05 49.56 -55.45
C ASN A 82 0.93 48.45 -55.87
N LYS A 83 1.24 48.34 -57.17
CA LYS A 83 2.16 47.34 -57.75
C LYS A 83 1.78 45.88 -57.51
N VAL A 84 0.56 45.61 -57.03
CA VAL A 84 0.03 44.25 -56.85
C VAL A 84 -0.08 43.58 -58.20
N ILE A 85 0.52 42.40 -58.32
CA ILE A 85 0.32 41.52 -59.46
C ILE A 85 -0.93 40.71 -59.18
N SER A 86 -1.93 40.85 -60.04
CA SER A 86 -3.17 40.09 -59.98
C SER A 86 -3.24 39.12 -61.15
N VAL A 87 -3.90 37.98 -60.93
CA VAL A 87 -4.15 36.97 -61.96
C VAL A 87 -5.65 36.86 -62.13
N GLY A 88 -6.15 37.22 -63.31
CA GLY A 88 -7.55 37.07 -63.68
C GLY A 88 -8.53 37.97 -62.90
N SER A 89 -8.07 39.07 -62.28
CA SER A 89 -8.92 39.92 -61.42
C SER A 89 -10.11 40.58 -62.14
N GLY A 90 -9.99 40.82 -63.46
CA GLY A 90 -11.06 41.34 -64.31
C GLY A 90 -11.88 40.25 -65.03
N SER A 91 -11.59 38.98 -64.77
CA SER A 91 -12.29 37.81 -65.34
C SER A 91 -12.96 36.99 -64.24
N GLY A 92 -14.03 36.25 -64.57
CA GLY A 92 -14.64 35.31 -63.62
C GLY A 92 -13.76 34.06 -63.38
N GLY A 93 -14.19 33.20 -62.46
CA GLY A 93 -13.52 31.94 -62.13
C GLY A 93 -12.94 31.93 -60.71
N ALA A 94 -12.81 30.73 -60.11
CA ALA A 94 -12.36 30.55 -58.72
C ALA A 94 -11.05 29.75 -58.59
N LEU A 95 -10.46 29.32 -59.71
CA LEU A 95 -9.30 28.42 -59.73
C LEU A 95 -8.24 28.95 -60.69
N VAL A 96 -6.98 28.90 -60.26
CA VAL A 96 -5.80 29.05 -61.11
C VAL A 96 -5.12 27.68 -61.20
N ASP A 97 -5.10 27.09 -62.39
CA ASP A 97 -4.44 25.81 -62.64
C ASP A 97 -3.00 26.02 -63.10
N PHE A 98 -2.04 25.57 -62.30
CA PHE A 98 -0.62 25.70 -62.59
C PHE A 98 0.00 24.45 -63.24
N ARG A 99 -0.79 23.43 -63.61
CA ARG A 99 -0.26 22.23 -64.26
C ARG A 99 0.29 22.54 -65.65
N GLY A 100 1.38 21.86 -66.00
CA GLY A 100 1.99 21.87 -67.33
C GLY A 100 1.75 20.56 -68.07
N THR A 101 2.30 20.45 -69.28
CA THR A 101 2.34 19.19 -70.03
C THR A 101 3.04 18.07 -69.27
N ASP A 102 3.97 18.44 -68.38
CA ASP A 102 4.79 17.52 -67.59
C ASP A 102 4.23 17.30 -66.17
N GLY A 103 3.03 17.84 -65.86
CA GLY A 103 2.36 17.66 -64.57
C GLY A 103 2.39 18.89 -63.65
N GLU A 104 2.38 18.66 -62.33
CA GLU A 104 2.36 19.70 -61.31
C GLU A 104 3.64 20.54 -61.30
N ARG A 105 3.54 21.82 -60.90
CA ARG A 105 4.68 22.74 -60.80
C ARG A 105 4.93 23.15 -59.36
N VAL A 106 6.19 23.29 -58.99
CA VAL A 106 6.57 23.89 -57.71
C VAL A 106 6.42 25.41 -57.80
N LEU A 107 5.61 25.98 -56.91
CA LEU A 107 5.52 27.43 -56.75
C LEU A 107 6.57 27.89 -55.73
N THR A 108 7.55 28.68 -56.19
CA THR A 108 8.66 29.18 -55.36
C THR A 108 8.63 30.70 -55.26
N GLY A 109 9.41 31.26 -54.31
CA GLY A 109 9.44 32.70 -54.02
C GLY A 109 8.26 33.19 -53.16
N ILE A 110 7.54 32.29 -52.50
CA ILE A 110 6.43 32.62 -51.59
C ILE A 110 7.03 33.07 -50.25
N ALA A 111 6.79 34.33 -49.88
CA ALA A 111 7.13 34.85 -48.55
C ALA A 111 6.34 34.13 -47.45
N ASP A 112 6.75 34.28 -46.18
CA ASP A 112 5.98 33.71 -45.06
C ASP A 112 4.58 34.36 -45.02
N GLY A 113 3.53 33.57 -45.25
CA GLY A 113 2.15 34.04 -45.17
C GLY A 113 1.73 34.27 -43.72
N ALA A 114 0.78 35.16 -43.46
CA ALA A 114 0.25 35.28 -42.11
C ALA A 114 -0.44 33.97 -41.69
N VAL A 115 -0.08 33.43 -40.51
CA VAL A 115 -0.75 32.24 -39.94
C VAL A 115 -1.72 32.70 -38.87
N SER A 116 -2.97 32.95 -39.27
CA SER A 116 -4.05 33.41 -38.39
C SER A 116 -5.39 32.88 -38.86
N ALA A 117 -6.41 32.95 -38.00
CA ALA A 117 -7.74 32.41 -38.29
C ALA A 117 -8.45 33.05 -39.50
N THR A 118 -8.02 34.23 -39.93
CA THR A 118 -8.63 34.99 -41.05
C THR A 118 -7.71 35.14 -42.25
N SER A 119 -6.50 34.55 -42.21
CA SER A 119 -5.54 34.70 -43.30
C SER A 119 -5.97 33.90 -44.52
N THR A 120 -5.75 34.49 -45.69
CA THR A 120 -5.89 33.84 -47.00
C THR A 120 -4.54 33.74 -47.71
N ASP A 121 -3.44 34.01 -47.01
CA ASP A 121 -2.09 33.95 -47.56
C ASP A 121 -1.68 32.50 -47.79
N ALA A 122 -0.92 32.26 -48.85
CA ALA A 122 -0.27 30.97 -49.04
C ALA A 122 0.81 30.78 -47.97
N VAL A 123 0.87 29.59 -47.36
CA VAL A 123 1.96 29.20 -46.47
C VAL A 123 3.07 28.52 -47.26
N ASN A 124 4.32 28.77 -46.88
CA ASN A 124 5.47 28.18 -47.55
C ASN A 124 6.05 26.97 -46.78
N GLY A 125 7.03 26.31 -47.38
CA GLY A 125 7.67 25.13 -46.79
C GLY A 125 8.39 25.40 -45.46
N LYS A 126 8.90 26.61 -45.23
CA LYS A 126 9.57 26.98 -43.96
C LYS A 126 8.57 26.93 -42.80
N GLN A 127 7.39 27.51 -42.97
CA GLN A 127 6.36 27.55 -41.93
C GLN A 127 5.82 26.15 -41.59
N LEU A 128 5.60 25.32 -42.61
CA LEU A 128 5.19 23.92 -42.41
C LEU A 128 6.31 23.10 -41.76
N TYR A 129 7.57 23.32 -42.14
CA TYR A 129 8.73 22.67 -41.53
C TYR A 129 8.86 23.00 -40.04
N GLU A 130 8.72 24.26 -39.64
CA GLU A 130 8.72 24.66 -38.23
C GLU A 130 7.63 23.94 -37.41
N THR A 131 6.43 23.79 -37.98
CA THR A 131 5.34 23.02 -37.37
C THR A 131 5.72 21.54 -37.25
N ASN A 132 6.27 20.94 -38.31
CA ASN A 132 6.70 19.53 -38.30
C ASN A 132 7.82 19.26 -37.28
N GLN A 133 8.72 20.21 -37.04
CA GLN A 133 9.73 20.09 -35.99
C GLN A 133 9.10 20.00 -34.59
N LYS A 134 8.07 20.82 -34.31
CA LYS A 134 7.33 20.74 -33.04
C LYS A 134 6.58 19.41 -32.90
N VAL A 135 6.01 18.89 -34.00
CA VAL A 135 5.36 17.56 -34.00
C VAL A 135 6.40 16.46 -33.73
N ALA A 136 7.57 16.51 -34.36
CA ALA A 136 8.64 15.54 -34.11
C ALA A 136 9.16 15.58 -32.67
N GLN A 137 9.25 16.78 -32.07
CA GLN A 137 9.55 16.94 -30.64
C GLN A 137 8.48 16.27 -29.77
N ASN A 138 7.20 16.52 -30.05
CA ASN A 138 6.10 15.86 -29.34
C ASN A 138 6.21 14.33 -29.45
N THR A 139 6.52 13.78 -30.62
CA THR A 139 6.74 12.33 -30.79
C THR A 139 7.87 11.82 -29.91
N THR A 140 8.97 12.56 -29.80
CA THR A 140 10.10 12.19 -28.94
C THR A 140 9.73 12.20 -27.46
N GLU A 141 9.01 13.23 -26.99
CA GLU A 141 8.57 13.31 -25.60
C GLU A 141 7.52 12.23 -25.26
N ILE A 142 6.62 11.90 -26.19
CA ILE A 142 5.68 10.78 -26.04
C ILE A 142 6.43 9.45 -25.89
N ASN A 143 7.48 9.22 -26.69
CA ASN A 143 8.27 8.00 -26.58
C ASN A 143 9.01 7.92 -25.23
N LYS A 144 9.55 9.04 -24.72
CA LYS A 144 10.16 9.10 -23.38
C LYS A 144 9.13 8.79 -22.29
N LEU A 145 7.93 9.34 -22.38
CA LEU A 145 6.84 9.03 -21.46
C LEU A 145 6.49 7.54 -21.50
N SER A 146 6.39 6.97 -22.71
CA SER A 146 6.13 5.54 -22.88
C SER A 146 7.23 4.67 -22.25
N SER A 147 8.50 5.05 -22.36
CA SER A 147 9.60 4.36 -21.69
C SER A 147 9.52 4.49 -20.17
N GLY A 148 9.20 5.69 -19.66
CA GLY A 148 9.01 5.92 -18.22
C GLY A 148 7.87 5.10 -17.62
N ILE A 149 6.75 4.97 -18.34
CA ILE A 149 5.64 4.09 -17.96
C ILE A 149 6.10 2.64 -17.91
N LYS A 150 6.84 2.18 -18.92
CA LYS A 150 7.40 0.83 -18.93
C LYS A 150 8.35 0.61 -17.74
N ASP A 151 9.15 1.59 -17.36
CA ASP A 151 10.03 1.48 -16.20
C ASP A 151 9.26 1.44 -14.87
N ILE A 152 8.07 2.05 -14.78
CA ILE A 152 7.16 1.89 -13.64
C ILE A 152 6.57 0.47 -13.62
N GLU A 153 6.10 -0.04 -14.76
CA GLU A 153 5.54 -1.39 -14.89
C GLU A 153 6.58 -2.48 -14.60
N ASP A 154 7.82 -2.28 -15.06
CA ASP A 154 8.97 -3.14 -14.79
C ASP A 154 9.50 -2.97 -13.33
N GLY A 155 8.95 -2.04 -12.54
CA GLY A 155 9.36 -1.79 -11.15
C GLY A 155 10.77 -1.21 -10.99
N LYS A 156 11.29 -0.49 -11.99
CA LYS A 156 12.63 0.15 -11.94
C LYS A 156 12.62 1.53 -11.30
N VAL A 157 11.48 2.21 -11.31
CA VAL A 157 11.29 3.57 -10.75
C VAL A 157 10.02 3.62 -9.90
N GLY A 158 9.93 4.60 -9.01
CA GLY A 158 8.81 4.75 -8.07
C GLY A 158 9.18 4.41 -6.62
N LEU A 159 8.19 4.24 -5.74
CA LEU A 159 8.44 3.93 -4.33
C LEU A 159 8.73 2.44 -4.10
N VAL A 160 8.02 1.55 -4.80
CA VAL A 160 8.26 0.11 -4.76
C VAL A 160 9.07 -0.26 -5.98
N GLN A 161 10.27 -0.80 -5.76
CA GLN A 161 11.20 -1.13 -6.85
C GLN A 161 11.76 -2.54 -6.66
N GLN A 162 12.00 -3.25 -7.75
CA GLN A 162 12.69 -4.52 -7.75
C GLN A 162 14.12 -4.35 -8.28
N SER A 163 15.10 -4.90 -7.55
CA SER A 163 16.50 -4.88 -7.99
C SER A 163 16.65 -5.57 -9.36
N SER A 164 17.63 -5.14 -10.15
CA SER A 164 17.87 -5.59 -11.53
C SER A 164 18.20 -7.09 -11.65
N ASN A 165 18.58 -7.74 -10.56
CA ASN A 165 18.81 -9.18 -10.46
C ASN A 165 17.58 -9.96 -9.95
N LEU A 166 16.41 -9.30 -9.82
CA LEU A 166 15.15 -9.84 -9.31
C LEU A 166 15.22 -10.39 -7.88
N SER A 167 16.28 -10.10 -7.10
CA SER A 167 16.49 -10.74 -5.81
C SER A 167 15.71 -10.12 -4.66
N GLU A 168 15.29 -8.86 -4.78
CA GLU A 168 14.69 -8.12 -3.68
C GLU A 168 13.72 -7.05 -4.19
N VAL A 169 12.57 -6.94 -3.51
CA VAL A 169 11.65 -5.82 -3.65
C VAL A 169 11.91 -4.87 -2.48
N THR A 170 12.19 -3.62 -2.82
CA THR A 170 12.42 -2.54 -1.84
C THR A 170 11.24 -1.58 -1.83
N ILE A 171 10.94 -1.01 -0.66
CA ILE A 171 9.86 -0.06 -0.48
C ILE A 171 10.45 1.22 0.10
N ALA A 172 10.27 2.33 -0.62
CA ALA A 172 10.68 3.68 -0.23
C ALA A 172 12.16 3.80 0.19
N LYS A 173 13.07 2.96 -0.32
CA LYS A 173 14.48 2.88 0.13
C LYS A 173 15.27 4.20 0.05
N ASN A 174 14.87 5.10 -0.83
CA ASN A 174 15.52 6.41 -1.04
C ASN A 174 14.73 7.56 -0.37
N SER A 175 13.77 7.24 0.50
CA SER A 175 12.94 8.20 1.23
C SER A 175 12.98 7.89 2.73
N GLY A 176 12.71 8.90 3.57
CA GLY A 176 12.55 8.69 5.01
C GLY A 176 11.16 8.14 5.38
N GLY A 177 10.90 8.03 6.68
CA GLY A 177 9.64 7.53 7.26
C GLY A 177 9.84 6.23 8.04
N GLU A 178 9.04 6.01 9.09
CA GLU A 178 9.18 4.87 10.02
C GLU A 178 8.02 3.87 9.93
N LYS A 179 7.02 4.11 9.07
CA LYS A 179 5.78 3.32 9.02
C LYS A 179 5.36 2.99 7.60
N ILE A 180 4.97 1.74 7.41
CA ILE A 180 4.23 1.26 6.24
C ILE A 180 2.83 0.89 6.72
N THR A 181 1.81 1.55 6.17
CA THR A 181 0.41 1.27 6.50
C THR A 181 -0.27 0.59 5.32
N VAL A 182 -0.90 -0.56 5.57
CA VAL A 182 -1.59 -1.37 4.54
C VAL A 182 -3.11 -1.37 4.68
N SER A 183 -3.68 -0.57 5.58
CA SER A 183 -5.13 -0.44 5.73
C SER A 183 -5.77 0.24 4.51
N GLY A 184 -6.99 -0.16 4.17
CA GLY A 184 -7.81 0.44 3.12
C GLY A 184 -9.08 1.09 3.67
N THR A 185 -10.01 1.42 2.79
CA THR A 185 -11.35 1.91 3.15
C THR A 185 -12.13 0.91 3.99
N ASP A 186 -11.86 -0.39 3.81
CA ASP A 186 -12.53 -1.49 4.51
C ASP A 186 -11.77 -1.92 5.79
N GLY A 187 -10.78 -1.12 6.22
CA GLY A 187 -9.98 -1.37 7.41
C GLY A 187 -8.65 -2.08 7.14
N ASN A 188 -8.16 -2.81 8.14
CA ASN A 188 -6.84 -3.48 8.08
C ASN A 188 -6.85 -4.65 7.11
N ARG A 189 -5.74 -4.84 6.37
CA ARG A 189 -5.57 -5.96 5.44
C ARG A 189 -4.71 -7.06 6.04
N GLN A 190 -5.01 -8.31 5.69
CA GLN A 190 -4.11 -9.42 5.92
C GLN A 190 -2.95 -9.34 4.92
N ILE A 191 -1.72 -9.60 5.40
CA ILE A 191 -0.55 -9.74 4.53
C ILE A 191 -0.27 -11.24 4.39
N THR A 192 -0.51 -11.78 3.20
CA THR A 192 -0.36 -13.22 2.89
C THR A 192 0.79 -13.46 1.91
N GLY A 193 1.23 -14.71 1.76
CA GLY A 193 2.39 -15.04 0.91
C GLY A 193 3.74 -14.69 1.55
N VAL A 194 3.74 -14.38 2.85
CA VAL A 194 4.93 -14.08 3.64
C VAL A 194 5.63 -15.39 3.99
N LYS A 195 6.92 -15.50 3.64
CA LYS A 195 7.79 -16.59 4.08
C LYS A 195 8.14 -16.41 5.56
N GLU A 196 8.38 -17.51 6.27
CA GLU A 196 8.78 -17.49 7.68
C GLU A 196 10.02 -16.62 7.91
N GLY A 197 9.94 -15.76 8.92
CA GLY A 197 11.02 -14.85 9.28
C GLY A 197 12.21 -15.60 9.87
N VAL A 198 13.42 -15.20 9.49
CA VAL A 198 14.67 -15.80 9.95
C VAL A 198 15.48 -14.80 10.78
N ASN A 199 15.48 -13.53 10.39
CA ASN A 199 16.14 -12.45 11.11
C ASN A 199 15.19 -11.76 12.09
N ASP A 200 15.74 -11.09 13.12
CA ASP A 200 14.95 -10.37 14.14
C ASP A 200 14.01 -9.30 13.58
N ASN A 201 14.34 -8.75 12.40
CA ASN A 201 13.57 -7.71 11.73
C ASN A 201 12.56 -8.25 10.69
N ASP A 202 12.52 -9.57 10.50
CA ASP A 202 11.56 -10.18 9.58
C ASP A 202 10.17 -10.23 10.22
N VAL A 203 9.14 -10.25 9.37
CA VAL A 203 7.77 -10.47 9.82
C VAL A 203 7.56 -11.93 10.24
N VAL A 204 6.90 -12.12 11.38
CA VAL A 204 6.53 -13.45 11.90
C VAL A 204 5.25 -13.94 11.22
N THR A 205 5.25 -15.19 10.74
CA THR A 205 4.07 -15.82 10.14
C THR A 205 3.18 -16.49 11.20
N VAL A 206 1.94 -16.79 10.81
CA VAL A 206 1.02 -17.55 11.68
C VAL A 206 1.49 -18.99 11.92
N SER A 207 2.28 -19.60 11.02
CA SER A 207 2.87 -20.93 11.25
C SER A 207 3.87 -20.88 12.40
N GLN A 208 4.81 -19.93 12.39
CA GLN A 208 5.76 -19.73 13.48
C GLN A 208 5.05 -19.45 14.83
N LEU A 209 3.98 -18.64 14.82
CA LEU A 209 3.18 -18.41 16.04
C LEU A 209 2.47 -19.69 16.52
N LYS A 210 1.98 -20.52 15.60
CA LYS A 210 1.37 -21.82 15.95
C LYS A 210 2.37 -22.81 16.50
N GLU A 211 3.61 -22.82 16.01
CA GLU A 211 4.69 -23.64 16.57
C GLU A 211 5.04 -23.20 17.98
N VAL A 212 5.07 -21.89 18.25
CA VAL A 212 5.22 -21.37 19.62
C VAL A 212 4.02 -21.77 20.48
N SER A 213 2.79 -21.60 19.99
CA SER A 213 1.57 -21.98 20.71
C SER A 213 1.48 -23.50 20.96
N GLY A 214 1.95 -24.31 20.01
CA GLY A 214 2.03 -25.76 20.10
C GLY A 214 3.13 -26.17 21.07
N SER A 215 4.29 -25.51 21.03
CA SER A 215 5.35 -25.75 22.02
C SER A 215 4.91 -25.37 23.43
N ILE A 216 4.13 -24.31 23.62
CA ILE A 216 3.54 -23.95 24.91
C ILE A 216 2.40 -24.91 25.31
N GLY A 217 1.61 -25.40 24.34
CA GLY A 217 0.46 -26.28 24.55
C GLY A 217 0.82 -27.76 24.76
N ASP A 218 1.75 -28.31 23.99
CA ASP A 218 2.22 -29.69 24.05
C ASP A 218 3.31 -29.87 25.13
N ALA A 219 4.07 -28.82 25.48
CA ALA A 219 4.84 -28.81 26.72
C ALA A 219 3.95 -28.62 27.96
N SER A 220 2.65 -28.41 27.79
CA SER A 220 1.71 -28.26 28.89
C SER A 220 1.36 -29.61 29.52
N MET A 221 2.28 -30.10 30.36
CA MET A 221 1.90 -30.96 31.50
C MET A 221 1.00 -30.20 32.51
N LEU A 222 0.68 -28.92 32.26
CA LEU A 222 0.02 -28.00 33.17
C LEU A 222 -1.33 -27.51 32.58
N ALA A 223 -2.38 -28.31 32.75
CA ALA A 223 -3.73 -27.88 32.44
C ALA A 223 -4.31 -27.04 33.60
N VAL A 224 -4.48 -25.74 33.39
CA VAL A 224 -5.16 -24.84 34.35
C VAL A 224 -6.49 -24.39 33.75
N ASN A 225 -7.58 -25.02 34.18
CA ASN A 225 -8.93 -24.51 33.93
C ASN A 225 -9.37 -23.65 35.13
N SER A 226 -9.61 -22.37 34.90
CA SER A 226 -9.99 -21.42 35.93
C SER A 226 -11.16 -20.57 35.45
N GLU A 227 -12.27 -20.60 36.20
CA GLU A 227 -13.41 -19.70 35.97
C GLU A 227 -13.19 -18.29 36.56
N LYS A 228 -12.08 -18.07 37.28
CA LYS A 228 -11.75 -16.75 37.82
C LYS A 228 -11.16 -15.87 36.73
N THR A 229 -11.65 -14.63 36.64
CA THR A 229 -11.17 -13.60 35.71
C THR A 229 -9.85 -12.94 36.15
N MET A 230 -9.50 -13.06 37.43
CA MET A 230 -8.26 -12.51 37.98
C MET A 230 -7.08 -13.44 37.66
N LYS A 231 -6.04 -12.88 37.03
CA LYS A 231 -4.79 -13.59 36.70
C LYS A 231 -4.02 -13.98 37.98
N PRO A 232 -3.29 -15.11 37.99
CA PRO A 232 -2.33 -15.39 39.06
C PRO A 232 -1.27 -14.29 39.17
N LYS A 233 -0.76 -14.07 40.38
CA LYS A 233 0.22 -13.03 40.72
C LYS A 233 1.42 -13.68 41.44
N ALA A 234 2.53 -13.81 40.73
CA ALA A 234 3.83 -14.18 41.30
C ALA A 234 4.73 -12.93 41.34
N THR A 235 4.79 -12.22 42.47
CA THR A 235 5.60 -10.98 42.60
C THR A 235 6.90 -11.14 43.34
N GLY A 236 7.07 -12.23 44.10
CA GLY A 236 8.36 -12.55 44.71
C GLY A 236 9.37 -13.07 43.69
N LYS A 237 10.67 -12.99 44.03
CA LYS A 237 11.72 -13.65 43.24
C LYS A 237 11.49 -15.16 43.27
N ASN A 238 11.62 -15.82 42.12
CA ASN A 238 11.39 -17.26 41.95
C ASN A 238 9.99 -17.74 42.38
N ALA A 239 9.01 -16.84 42.48
CA ALA A 239 7.67 -17.20 42.92
C ALA A 239 6.89 -17.94 41.82
N ILE A 240 6.01 -18.86 42.24
CA ILE A 240 5.13 -19.62 41.36
C ILE A 240 3.69 -19.35 41.77
N ALA A 241 2.85 -18.90 40.85
CA ALA A 241 1.41 -18.71 41.08
C ALA A 241 0.62 -19.43 39.98
N LEU A 242 -0.10 -20.48 40.37
CA LEU A 242 -0.86 -21.34 39.47
C LEU A 242 -2.32 -21.39 39.90
N GLY A 243 -3.23 -20.99 39.00
CA GLY A 243 -4.67 -20.93 39.26
C GLY A 243 -5.21 -19.51 39.36
N GLY A 244 -6.52 -19.37 39.12
CA GLY A 244 -7.20 -18.08 39.14
C GLY A 244 -7.05 -17.34 40.47
N ASN A 245 -6.59 -16.10 40.42
CA ASN A 245 -6.31 -15.28 41.60
C ASN A 245 -5.32 -15.91 42.63
N ALA A 246 -4.46 -16.85 42.22
CA ALA A 246 -3.39 -17.34 43.08
C ALA A 246 -2.36 -16.22 43.32
N ARG A 247 -1.89 -16.01 44.54
CA ARG A 247 -0.97 -14.93 44.93
C ARG A 247 0.24 -15.51 45.66
N ALA A 248 1.41 -15.41 45.04
CA ALA A 248 2.70 -15.72 45.63
C ALA A 248 3.51 -14.41 45.73
N GLU A 249 3.40 -13.73 46.87
CA GLU A 249 3.81 -12.33 46.99
C GLU A 249 5.23 -12.12 47.53
N LYS A 250 5.88 -13.16 48.04
CA LYS A 250 7.23 -13.13 48.61
C LYS A 250 8.20 -14.05 47.88
N ASP A 251 9.49 -13.85 48.12
CA ASP A 251 10.55 -14.63 47.51
C ASP A 251 10.37 -16.13 47.83
N ASN A 252 10.55 -16.96 46.78
CA ASN A 252 10.36 -18.40 46.78
C ASN A 252 8.95 -18.87 47.21
N ALA A 253 7.94 -17.99 47.16
CA ALA A 253 6.56 -18.36 47.46
C ALA A 253 5.94 -19.20 46.33
N ILE A 254 5.19 -20.24 46.71
CA ILE A 254 4.50 -21.12 45.76
C ILE A 254 3.01 -21.15 46.11
N ALA A 255 2.16 -20.64 45.23
CA ALA A 255 0.71 -20.62 45.37
C ALA A 255 0.05 -21.48 44.28
N VAL A 256 -0.56 -22.60 44.66
CA VAL A 256 -1.17 -23.56 43.71
C VAL A 256 -2.64 -23.80 44.05
N GLY A 257 -3.53 -23.37 43.17
CA GLY A 257 -4.99 -23.43 43.30
C GLY A 257 -5.63 -22.05 43.24
N ALA A 258 -6.95 -22.00 43.02
CA ALA A 258 -7.65 -20.72 42.94
C ALA A 258 -7.71 -20.00 44.29
N ASP A 259 -7.57 -18.67 44.30
CA ASP A 259 -7.64 -17.81 45.50
C ASP A 259 -6.61 -18.16 46.60
N VAL A 260 -5.51 -18.86 46.27
CA VAL A 260 -4.43 -19.12 47.23
C VAL A 260 -3.68 -17.84 47.54
N ASN A 261 -3.37 -17.58 48.81
CA ASN A 261 -2.66 -16.38 49.24
C ASN A 261 -1.42 -16.72 50.08
N VAL A 262 -0.24 -16.69 49.45
CA VAL A 262 1.06 -16.92 50.10
C VAL A 262 1.79 -15.59 50.21
N THR A 263 1.78 -15.02 51.42
CA THR A 263 2.48 -13.79 51.78
C THR A 263 3.66 -14.04 52.73
N GLY A 264 3.92 -15.30 53.09
CA GLY A 264 5.13 -15.75 53.77
C GLY A 264 6.28 -16.00 52.79
N GLU A 265 7.50 -15.68 53.21
CA GLU A 265 8.75 -15.98 52.47
C GLU A 265 9.06 -17.49 52.53
N ASN A 266 9.64 -18.08 51.46
CA ASN A 266 10.00 -19.51 51.41
C ASN A 266 8.83 -20.45 51.75
N SER A 267 7.62 -20.13 51.28
CA SER A 267 6.40 -20.77 51.76
C SER A 267 5.51 -21.30 50.63
N ILE A 268 4.67 -22.28 50.95
CA ILE A 268 3.91 -23.05 49.97
C ILE A 268 2.43 -23.13 50.37
N GLY A 269 1.53 -22.63 49.54
CA GLY A 269 0.09 -22.78 49.68
C GLY A 269 -0.45 -23.67 48.56
N ILE A 270 -1.11 -24.78 48.93
CA ILE A 270 -1.68 -25.73 47.97
C ILE A 270 -3.15 -25.98 48.31
N GLY A 271 -4.06 -25.68 47.37
CA GLY A 271 -5.49 -25.91 47.48
C GLY A 271 -6.30 -24.61 47.59
N ASN A 272 -7.52 -24.61 47.02
CA ASN A 272 -8.34 -23.40 46.89
C ASN A 272 -8.48 -22.62 48.21
N LYS A 273 -8.24 -21.30 48.18
CA LYS A 273 -8.30 -20.41 49.35
C LYS A 273 -7.35 -20.76 50.51
N SER A 274 -6.31 -21.56 50.28
CA SER A 274 -5.27 -21.74 51.31
C SER A 274 -4.53 -20.42 51.52
N THR A 275 -4.14 -20.14 52.77
CA THR A 275 -3.45 -18.90 53.16
C THR A 275 -2.18 -19.24 53.94
N VAL A 276 -1.04 -18.68 53.54
CA VAL A 276 0.22 -18.80 54.27
C VAL A 276 0.78 -17.41 54.51
N SER A 277 0.74 -16.96 55.78
CA SER A 277 1.19 -15.61 56.16
C SER A 277 2.59 -15.61 56.79
N SER A 278 3.06 -16.77 57.24
CA SER A 278 4.31 -16.93 57.99
C SER A 278 5.41 -17.57 57.16
N LYS A 279 6.67 -17.37 57.56
CA LYS A 279 7.84 -17.78 56.79
C LYS A 279 8.04 -19.29 56.88
N ASN A 280 8.70 -19.85 55.86
CA ASN A 280 9.17 -21.22 55.84
C ASN A 280 8.07 -22.26 56.11
N SER A 281 6.84 -22.00 55.64
CA SER A 281 5.65 -22.73 56.06
C SER A 281 4.80 -23.24 54.91
N VAL A 282 3.96 -24.22 55.18
CA VAL A 282 3.10 -24.88 54.20
C VAL A 282 1.66 -24.89 54.66
N ALA A 283 0.73 -24.40 53.84
CA ALA A 283 -0.71 -24.67 54.01
C ALA A 283 -1.16 -25.68 52.96
N LEU A 284 -1.56 -26.87 53.41
CA LEU A 284 -1.92 -27.99 52.56
C LEU A 284 -3.42 -28.28 52.65
N GLY A 285 -4.13 -28.11 51.53
CA GLY A 285 -5.57 -28.31 51.39
C GLY A 285 -6.37 -27.01 51.28
N SER A 286 -7.60 -27.13 50.78
CA SER A 286 -8.49 -25.99 50.58
C SER A 286 -8.87 -25.31 51.91
N ASN A 287 -8.79 -23.98 51.99
CA ASN A 287 -9.02 -23.19 53.20
C ASN A 287 -8.05 -23.48 54.36
N SER A 288 -6.92 -24.15 54.12
CA SER A 288 -5.88 -24.33 55.15
C SER A 288 -5.17 -23.00 55.44
N VAL A 289 -4.77 -22.79 56.69
CA VAL A 289 -4.12 -21.56 57.14
C VAL A 289 -2.83 -21.92 57.88
N ALA A 290 -1.69 -21.43 57.40
CA ALA A 290 -0.40 -21.51 58.07
C ALA A 290 0.03 -20.10 58.52
N SER A 291 -0.06 -19.86 59.83
CA SER A 291 0.14 -18.55 60.46
C SER A 291 1.23 -18.55 61.53
N GLU A 292 2.09 -19.57 61.53
CA GLU A 292 3.27 -19.68 62.39
C GLU A 292 4.47 -20.01 61.51
N ASP A 293 5.67 -19.55 61.88
CA ASP A 293 6.88 -19.85 61.12
C ASP A 293 7.26 -21.34 61.26
N ASN A 294 7.84 -21.93 60.22
CA ASN A 294 8.32 -23.32 60.19
C ASN A 294 7.22 -24.39 60.46
N THR A 295 6.00 -24.17 59.96
CA THR A 295 4.89 -25.11 60.20
C THR A 295 4.33 -25.71 58.90
N VAL A 296 3.75 -26.90 59.01
CA VAL A 296 2.89 -27.49 57.98
C VAL A 296 1.47 -27.58 58.54
N SER A 297 0.59 -26.70 58.08
CA SER A 297 -0.82 -26.71 58.43
C SER A 297 -1.63 -27.47 57.40
N VAL A 298 -2.32 -28.52 57.83
CA VAL A 298 -3.24 -29.31 57.00
C VAL A 298 -4.70 -28.85 57.11
N GLY A 299 -4.97 -27.69 57.74
CA GLY A 299 -6.31 -27.23 58.03
C GLY A 299 -6.36 -25.80 58.56
N SER A 300 -7.44 -25.45 59.25
CA SER A 300 -7.59 -24.19 59.96
C SER A 300 -8.30 -24.40 61.29
N SER A 301 -8.45 -23.35 62.10
CA SER A 301 -9.19 -23.40 63.36
C SER A 301 -10.65 -23.84 63.19
N LEU A 302 -11.23 -23.62 62.01
CA LEU A 302 -12.60 -23.99 61.67
C LEU A 302 -12.70 -25.30 60.86
N ASN A 303 -11.58 -25.82 60.36
CA ASN A 303 -11.57 -26.99 59.48
C ASN A 303 -10.28 -27.81 59.66
N GLN A 304 -10.23 -28.64 60.70
CA GLN A 304 -9.14 -29.59 60.91
C GLN A 304 -9.31 -30.82 60.01
N ARG A 305 -8.18 -31.39 59.59
CA ARG A 305 -8.16 -32.65 58.83
C ARG A 305 -7.53 -33.75 59.66
N ARG A 306 -8.04 -34.97 59.47
CA ARG A 306 -7.31 -36.16 59.92
C ARG A 306 -6.13 -36.39 58.99
N ILE A 307 -4.97 -36.67 59.57
CA ILE A 307 -3.82 -37.18 58.84
C ILE A 307 -3.88 -38.71 58.97
N THR A 308 -4.21 -39.39 57.87
CA THR A 308 -4.37 -40.86 57.82
C THR A 308 -3.25 -41.50 57.02
N ASN A 309 -3.09 -42.82 57.14
CA ASN A 309 -2.04 -43.59 56.46
C ASN A 309 -0.61 -43.17 56.87
N VAL A 310 -0.45 -42.73 58.11
CA VAL A 310 0.86 -42.45 58.72
C VAL A 310 1.42 -43.77 59.23
N ALA A 311 2.58 -44.19 58.74
CA ALA A 311 3.30 -45.35 59.26
C ALA A 311 3.77 -45.09 60.71
N PRO A 312 3.96 -46.12 61.54
CA PRO A 312 4.52 -45.96 62.88
C PRO A 312 5.85 -45.19 62.87
N GLY A 313 5.97 -44.18 63.74
CA GLY A 313 7.18 -43.37 63.87
C GLY A 313 8.33 -44.19 64.45
N VAL A 314 9.54 -43.99 63.93
CA VAL A 314 10.75 -44.69 64.37
C VAL A 314 11.71 -43.73 65.06
N ASN A 315 11.89 -42.53 64.50
CA ASN A 315 12.74 -41.49 65.06
C ASN A 315 11.99 -40.61 66.06
N ARG A 316 12.75 -39.86 66.87
CA ARG A 316 12.20 -38.95 67.90
C ARG A 316 11.32 -37.82 67.35
N SER A 317 11.50 -37.47 66.08
CA SER A 317 10.78 -36.38 65.40
C SER A 317 9.67 -36.86 64.48
N ASP A 318 9.43 -38.17 64.40
CA ASP A 318 8.36 -38.72 63.58
C ASP A 318 7.00 -38.48 64.25
N ALA A 319 5.94 -38.41 63.44
CA ALA A 319 4.59 -38.37 63.96
C ALA A 319 4.26 -39.70 64.67
N VAL A 320 3.74 -39.62 65.89
CA VAL A 320 3.27 -40.78 66.64
C VAL A 320 1.89 -41.19 66.12
N THR A 321 1.73 -42.46 65.76
CA THR A 321 0.42 -42.99 65.35
C THR A 321 -0.47 -43.30 66.56
N VAL A 322 -1.79 -43.29 66.38
CA VAL A 322 -2.74 -43.70 67.43
C VAL A 322 -2.48 -45.14 67.88
N GLY A 323 -1.99 -46.01 66.98
CA GLY A 323 -1.58 -47.38 67.30
C GLY A 323 -0.44 -47.43 68.34
N GLN A 324 0.66 -46.70 68.08
CA GLN A 324 1.80 -46.63 69.01
C GLN A 324 1.42 -46.03 70.37
N LEU A 325 0.54 -45.02 70.37
CA LEU A 325 0.02 -44.43 71.60
C LEU A 325 -0.79 -45.44 72.42
N ASN A 326 -1.67 -46.21 71.77
CA ASN A 326 -2.46 -47.25 72.41
C ASN A 326 -1.60 -48.39 72.96
N GLU A 327 -0.53 -48.78 72.27
CA GLU A 327 0.46 -49.76 72.75
C GLU A 327 1.19 -49.27 74.00
N SER A 328 1.59 -47.98 74.01
CA SER A 328 2.20 -47.34 75.17
C SER A 328 1.24 -47.29 76.37
N PHE A 329 -0.02 -46.89 76.15
CA PHE A 329 -1.04 -46.89 77.19
C PHE A 329 -1.34 -48.29 77.73
N SER A 330 -1.38 -49.31 76.85
CA SER A 330 -1.56 -50.70 77.25
C SER A 330 -0.42 -51.17 78.15
N SER A 331 0.81 -50.80 77.82
CA SER A 331 2.01 -51.10 78.63
C SER A 331 1.98 -50.40 79.99
N LEU A 332 1.57 -49.13 80.03
CA LEU A 332 1.45 -48.35 81.27
C LEU A 332 0.32 -48.89 82.17
N LYS A 333 -0.82 -49.26 81.58
CA LYS A 333 -1.93 -49.89 82.31
C LYS A 333 -1.46 -51.17 82.98
N GLN A 334 -0.78 -52.06 82.24
CA GLN A 334 -0.23 -53.30 82.80
C GLN A 334 0.81 -53.06 83.91
N TYR A 335 1.62 -52.01 83.82
CA TYR A 335 2.54 -51.65 84.91
C TYR A 335 1.78 -51.22 86.17
N THR A 336 0.76 -50.39 86.01
CA THR A 336 -0.06 -49.86 87.11
C THR A 336 -0.87 -50.97 87.76
N ASP A 337 -1.54 -51.82 86.99
CA ASP A 337 -2.30 -52.97 87.48
C ASP A 337 -1.39 -53.88 88.34
N ARG A 338 -0.18 -54.19 87.85
CA ARG A 338 0.82 -54.97 88.62
C ARG A 338 1.24 -54.29 89.93
N LYS A 339 1.34 -52.96 89.96
CA LYS A 339 1.69 -52.22 91.19
C LYS A 339 0.53 -52.18 92.18
N VAL A 340 -0.70 -52.01 91.71
CA VAL A 340 -1.92 -52.08 92.53
C VAL A 340 -2.07 -53.48 93.11
N ASP A 341 -1.97 -54.54 92.31
CA ASP A 341 -2.02 -55.93 92.78
C ASP A 341 -0.94 -56.22 93.83
N SER A 342 0.26 -55.67 93.65
CA SER A 342 1.35 -55.84 94.64
C SER A 342 1.07 -55.07 95.93
N LEU A 343 0.46 -53.89 95.86
CA LEU A 343 0.04 -53.13 97.02
C LEU A 343 -1.09 -53.84 97.75
N ASP A 344 -2.09 -54.34 97.02
CA ASP A 344 -3.21 -55.12 97.56
C ASP A 344 -2.71 -56.37 98.28
N LYS A 345 -1.73 -57.09 97.70
CA LYS A 345 -1.07 -58.22 98.38
C LYS A 345 -0.35 -57.80 99.66
N LYS A 346 0.47 -56.74 99.62
CA LYS A 346 1.17 -56.24 100.82
C LYS A 346 0.19 -55.77 101.90
N MET A 347 -0.90 -55.13 101.52
CA MET A 347 -1.97 -54.72 102.43
C MET A 347 -2.72 -55.94 103.00
N GLY A 348 -2.94 -56.97 102.20
CA GLY A 348 -3.48 -58.25 102.64
C GLY A 348 -2.57 -58.98 103.64
N ASP A 349 -1.27 -59.06 103.37
CA ASP A 349 -0.27 -59.61 104.28
C ASP A 349 -0.19 -58.79 105.57
N MET A 350 -0.25 -57.46 105.46
CA MET A 350 -0.26 -56.55 106.61
C MET A 350 -1.50 -56.76 107.47
N LYS A 351 -2.70 -56.86 106.86
CA LYS A 351 -3.95 -57.20 107.56
C LYS A 351 -3.84 -58.55 108.26
N THR A 352 -3.25 -59.55 107.61
CA THR A 352 -3.06 -60.89 108.18
C THR A 352 -2.10 -60.85 109.38
N LYS A 353 -0.95 -60.17 109.26
CA LYS A 353 0.00 -59.97 110.37
C LYS A 353 -0.60 -59.16 111.51
N LEU A 354 -1.39 -58.13 111.22
CA LEU A 354 -2.07 -57.32 112.22
C LEU A 354 -3.09 -58.17 112.98
N THR A 355 -3.88 -58.97 112.27
CA THR A 355 -4.87 -59.90 112.86
C THR A 355 -4.17 -60.97 113.70
N ALA A 356 -3.05 -61.52 113.21
CA ALA A 356 -2.23 -62.47 113.96
C ALA A 356 -1.60 -61.83 115.21
N GLY A 357 -1.14 -60.57 115.14
CA GLY A 357 -0.64 -59.81 116.28
C GLY A 357 -1.70 -59.47 117.32
N ILE A 358 -2.92 -59.16 116.89
CA ILE A 358 -4.08 -59.00 117.77
C ILE A 358 -4.42 -60.36 118.43
N ALA A 359 -4.42 -61.46 117.67
CA ALA A 359 -4.68 -62.79 118.20
C ALA A 359 -3.59 -63.26 119.19
N THR A 360 -2.32 -62.98 118.94
CA THR A 360 -1.22 -63.34 119.86
C THR A 360 -1.23 -62.48 121.13
N SER A 361 -1.59 -61.20 121.05
CA SER A 361 -1.78 -60.36 122.24
C SER A 361 -3.01 -60.78 123.07
N MET A 362 -4.10 -61.21 122.42
CA MET A 362 -5.23 -61.85 123.11
C MET A 362 -4.82 -63.18 123.76
N ALA A 363 -4.06 -64.02 123.07
CA ALA A 363 -3.57 -65.30 123.60
C ALA A 363 -2.56 -65.12 124.75
N LEU A 364 -1.71 -64.08 124.73
CA LEU A 364 -0.80 -63.75 125.83
C LEU A 364 -1.55 -63.30 127.10
N SER A 365 -2.71 -62.65 126.96
CA SER A 365 -3.58 -62.34 128.11
C SER A 365 -4.28 -63.57 128.69
N GLY A 366 -4.29 -64.68 127.95
CA GLY A 366 -4.94 -65.95 128.31
C GLY A 366 -3.99 -67.07 128.74
N ILE A 367 -2.69 -66.82 128.91
CA ILE A 367 -1.75 -67.84 129.41
C ILE A 367 -2.00 -68.02 130.92
N PRO A 368 -2.38 -69.22 131.40
CA PRO A 368 -2.46 -69.50 132.83
C PRO A 368 -1.05 -69.40 133.44
N GLN A 369 -0.91 -68.70 134.58
CA GLN A 369 0.34 -68.72 135.33
C GLN A 369 0.77 -70.16 135.62
N ALA A 370 2.02 -70.48 135.32
CA ALA A 370 2.64 -71.71 135.76
C ALA A 370 2.76 -71.69 137.29
N TYR A 371 1.88 -72.45 137.94
CA TYR A 371 1.89 -72.70 139.38
C TYR A 371 3.07 -73.63 139.72
N GLN A 372 3.95 -73.16 140.60
CA GLN A 372 5.02 -73.92 141.24
C GLN A 372 4.93 -73.69 142.77
N PRO A 373 5.45 -74.63 143.57
CA PRO A 373 4.70 -75.58 144.41
C PRO A 373 4.66 -75.14 145.88
N ASP A 374 3.90 -75.87 146.72
CA ASP A 374 4.34 -76.14 148.09
C ASP A 374 3.61 -77.34 148.72
N SER A 375 4.45 -78.14 149.41
CA SER A 375 4.17 -79.07 150.53
C SER A 375 3.34 -80.32 150.31
#